data_AF-A0A5C6ELY8-F1
#
_entry.id   AF-A0A5C6ELY8-F1
#
_cell.length_a   1.000
_cell.length_b   1.000
_cell.length_c   1.000
_cell.angle_alpha   90.00
_cell.angle_beta   90.00
_cell.angle_gamma   90.00
#
_symmetry.space_group_name_H-M   'P 1'
#
loop_
_entity.id
_entity.type
_entity.pdbx_description
1 polymer ?
#
loop_
_entity_poly.entity_id
_entity_poly.type
_entity_poly.pdbx_seq_one_letter_code
_entity_poly.pdbx_strand_id
1 'polypeptide(L)'
;MAGTKLVLSLESIRRQLLGIVILSSLITFHRCMPVLIVIVLALAAGLPQPSEKDNKGRGIGMLTSFAMRHTKTLTWVSILGFAIVLAYQAISPPGFVKTTIIRIILIISAFGLVLHRGLSPTRHRKMIVIVFALMYFLFPAIIIYGRVSGQDRDYIPAERKSWDELVAWVRDSDLHGTFLIPLGDEADLFQLRARRSVWVDRNQGAAVMWSPSFHDQWMQRVAEVSTLHSPEDFVAYAKKNGIRYVVIKSDAAECPTSCRLLKSTTHYILCMIDDR
;
A
#
# COMPACT_ATOMS: atom_id res chain seq x y z
N MET A 1 48.87 16.18 35.17
CA MET A 1 47.42 15.89 35.37
C MET A 1 46.66 16.26 34.10
N ALA A 2 46.38 15.30 33.22
CA ALA A 2 45.36 15.35 32.17
C ALA A 2 45.51 14.08 31.32
N GLY A 3 44.55 13.14 31.38
CA GLY A 3 44.65 11.94 30.56
C GLY A 3 43.71 10.78 30.93
N THR A 4 42.55 11.04 31.53
CA THR A 4 41.56 9.97 31.81
C THR A 4 40.15 10.54 31.73
N LYS A 5 39.63 10.78 30.51
CA LYS A 5 38.18 10.97 30.28
C LYS A 5 37.84 11.00 28.78
N LEU A 6 37.97 9.85 28.10
CA LEU A 6 37.27 9.62 26.82
C LEU A 6 37.27 8.13 26.44
N VAL A 7 37.00 7.27 27.42
CA VAL A 7 36.54 5.90 27.18
C VAL A 7 35.09 5.83 27.62
N LEU A 8 34.26 6.70 27.03
CA LEU A 8 32.83 6.46 27.02
C LEU A 8 32.62 5.22 26.16
N SER A 9 32.22 4.15 26.84
CA SER A 9 32.42 2.78 26.40
C SER A 9 31.72 2.54 25.06
N LEU A 10 32.44 1.87 24.17
CA LEU A 10 31.91 1.30 22.93
C LEU A 10 30.60 0.50 23.17
N GLU A 11 30.45 -0.03 24.39
CA GLU A 11 29.23 -0.68 24.87
C GLU A 11 28.01 0.23 24.95
N SER A 12 28.15 1.49 25.36
CA SER A 12 27.03 2.45 25.43
C SER A 12 26.46 2.72 24.03
N ILE A 13 27.35 2.97 23.07
CA ILE A 13 26.98 3.17 21.66
C ILE A 13 26.33 1.90 21.08
N ARG A 14 26.83 0.72 21.44
CA ARG A 14 26.27 -0.56 21.01
C ARG A 14 24.87 -0.81 21.57
N ARG A 15 24.60 -0.41 22.82
CA ARG A 15 23.26 -0.50 23.45
C ARG A 15 22.27 0.48 22.82
N GLN A 16 22.70 1.70 22.48
CA GLN A 16 21.85 2.69 21.81
C GLN A 16 21.48 2.27 20.39
N LEU A 17 22.44 1.73 19.62
CA LEU A 17 22.17 1.18 18.29
C LEU A 17 21.20 0.00 18.34
N LEU A 18 21.32 -0.87 19.35
CA LEU A 18 20.39 -1.99 19.53
C LEU A 18 18.95 -1.50 19.80
N GLY A 19 18.80 -0.45 20.62
CA GLY A 19 17.51 0.16 20.92
C GLY A 19 16.84 0.77 19.68
N ILE A 20 17.60 1.47 18.84
CA ILE A 20 17.09 2.07 17.58
C ILE A 20 16.64 0.98 16.60
N VAL A 21 17.41 -0.11 16.47
CA VAL A 21 17.04 -1.25 15.62
C VAL A 21 15.75 -1.90 16.12
N ILE A 22 15.59 -2.11 17.43
CA ILE A 22 14.39 -2.70 18.01
C ILE A 22 13.17 -1.78 17.83
N LEU A 23 13.31 -0.47 18.06
CA LEU A 23 12.21 0.50 17.89
C LEU A 23 11.78 0.61 16.42
N SER A 24 12.74 0.64 15.49
CA SER A 24 12.44 0.65 14.05
C SER A 24 11.76 -0.65 13.60
N SER A 25 12.13 -1.79 14.20
CA SER A 25 11.51 -3.09 13.92
C SER A 25 10.08 -3.16 14.46
N LEU A 26 9.80 -2.56 15.61
CA LEU A 26 8.47 -2.48 16.24
C LEU A 26 7.51 -1.56 15.47
N ILE A 27 8.00 -0.45 14.91
CA ILE A 27 7.19 0.46 14.09
C ILE A 27 6.81 -0.19 12.75
N THR A 28 7.65 -1.11 12.24
CA THR A 28 7.39 -1.85 10.99
C THR A 28 6.59 -3.15 11.21
N PHE A 29 6.26 -3.47 12.47
CA PHE A 29 5.85 -4.81 12.92
C PHE A 29 4.46 -5.25 12.47
N HIS A 30 3.58 -4.33 12.06
CA HIS A 30 2.18 -4.70 11.79
C HIS A 30 1.96 -5.50 10.48
N ARG A 31 2.98 -5.65 9.61
CA ARG A 31 2.84 -6.35 8.31
C ARG A 31 3.97 -7.33 7.92
N CYS A 32 4.92 -7.65 8.81
CA CYS A 32 6.15 -8.36 8.44
C CYS A 32 6.45 -9.66 9.24
N MET A 33 5.44 -10.45 9.58
CA MET A 33 5.62 -11.83 10.07
C MET A 33 6.64 -12.69 9.26
N PRO A 34 6.65 -12.68 7.90
CA PRO A 34 7.61 -13.49 7.15
C PRO A 34 9.07 -13.03 7.29
N VAL A 35 9.32 -11.75 7.56
CA VAL A 35 10.69 -11.24 7.79
C VAL A 35 11.24 -11.74 9.11
N LEU A 36 10.38 -11.88 10.12
CA LEU A 36 10.74 -12.39 11.44
C LEU A 36 11.12 -13.87 11.39
N ILE A 37 10.45 -14.67 10.56
CA ILE A 37 10.79 -16.08 10.30
C ILE A 37 12.17 -16.20 9.65
N VAL A 38 12.49 -15.35 8.67
CA VAL A 38 13.81 -15.36 8.01
C VAL A 38 14.93 -14.94 8.97
N ILE A 39 14.69 -13.97 9.85
CA ILE A 39 15.66 -13.54 10.87
C ILE A 39 15.86 -14.64 11.93
N VAL A 40 14.80 -15.32 12.35
CA VAL A 40 14.89 -16.43 13.31
C VAL A 40 15.63 -17.63 12.71
N LEU A 41 15.34 -17.99 11.45
CA LEU A 41 16.06 -19.06 10.73
C LEU A 41 17.54 -18.70 10.51
N ALA A 42 17.83 -17.43 10.23
CA ALA A 42 19.20 -16.91 10.12
C ALA A 42 19.97 -16.97 11.46
N LEU A 43 19.32 -16.64 12.57
CA LEU A 43 19.89 -16.74 13.91
C LEU A 43 20.10 -18.21 14.31
N ALA A 44 19.16 -19.09 13.98
CA ALA A 44 19.29 -20.53 14.21
C ALA A 44 20.45 -21.16 13.39
N ALA A 45 20.65 -20.72 12.15
CA ALA A 45 21.77 -21.14 11.30
C ALA A 45 23.14 -20.57 11.75
N GLY A 46 23.14 -19.50 12.54
CA GLY A 46 24.33 -18.88 13.12
C GLY A 46 24.79 -19.50 14.44
N LEU A 47 24.03 -20.45 15.00
CA LEU A 47 24.41 -21.13 16.25
C LEU A 47 25.75 -21.87 16.05
N PRO A 48 26.65 -21.82 17.06
CA PRO A 48 27.95 -22.47 16.99
C PRO A 48 27.76 -23.96 16.72
N GLN A 49 28.43 -24.48 15.68
CA GLN A 49 28.38 -25.90 15.39
C GLN A 49 28.95 -26.69 16.57
N PRO A 50 28.32 -27.82 16.94
CA PRO A 50 28.83 -28.70 17.98
C PRO A 50 30.25 -29.13 17.64
N SER A 51 31.13 -29.08 18.63
CA SER A 51 32.56 -29.32 18.47
C SER A 51 32.83 -30.68 17.85
N GLU A 52 33.74 -30.66 16.87
CA GLU A 52 34.43 -31.72 16.13
C GLU A 52 34.81 -32.97 16.94
N LYS A 53 33.82 -33.75 17.40
CA LYS A 53 34.04 -35.10 17.94
C LYS A 53 33.04 -36.15 17.46
N ASP A 54 32.16 -35.82 16.52
CA ASP A 54 31.19 -36.79 16.00
C ASP A 54 31.43 -37.12 14.52
N ASN A 55 32.08 -38.27 14.30
CA ASN A 55 32.71 -38.69 13.04
C ASN A 55 31.73 -39.37 12.06
N LYS A 56 30.49 -38.86 11.94
CA LYS A 56 29.41 -39.53 11.19
C LYS A 56 28.77 -38.76 10.03
N GLY A 57 29.35 -37.64 9.59
CA GLY A 57 28.77 -36.77 8.56
C GLY A 57 29.45 -36.76 7.19
N ARG A 58 29.75 -37.91 6.56
CA ARG A 58 30.51 -37.97 5.28
C ARG A 58 29.82 -37.30 4.08
N GLY A 59 28.49 -37.10 4.10
CA GLY A 59 27.75 -36.51 2.98
C GLY A 59 27.84 -34.98 2.87
N ILE A 60 28.00 -34.26 3.99
CA ILE A 60 27.98 -32.78 4.02
C ILE A 60 29.33 -32.19 3.55
N GLY A 61 30.41 -32.96 3.62
CA GLY A 61 31.76 -32.56 3.19
C GLY A 61 31.90 -32.32 1.68
N MET A 62 31.11 -33.02 0.85
CA MET A 62 31.24 -32.94 -0.60
C MET A 62 30.59 -31.65 -1.17
N LEU A 63 29.44 -31.25 -0.62
CA LEU A 63 28.77 -30.00 -0.99
C LEU A 63 29.54 -28.77 -0.50
N THR A 64 30.11 -28.82 0.70
CA THR A 64 30.91 -27.71 1.27
C THR A 64 32.23 -27.53 0.52
N SER A 65 32.89 -28.61 0.10
CA SER A 65 34.12 -28.52 -0.70
C SER A 65 33.88 -28.04 -2.14
N PHE A 66 32.79 -28.46 -2.78
CA PHE A 66 32.39 -27.94 -4.09
C PHE A 66 32.07 -26.44 -4.04
N ALA A 67 31.31 -26.00 -3.03
CA ALA A 67 31.00 -24.59 -2.82
C ALA A 67 32.26 -23.74 -2.62
N MET A 68 33.23 -24.23 -1.83
CA MET A 68 34.50 -23.54 -1.62
C MET A 68 35.32 -23.36 -2.90
N ARG A 69 35.38 -24.40 -3.76
CA ARG A 69 36.14 -24.37 -5.01
C ARG A 69 35.59 -23.37 -6.03
N HIS A 70 34.29 -23.07 -5.97
CA HIS A 70 33.61 -22.17 -6.91
C HIS A 70 33.13 -20.84 -6.32
N THR A 71 33.60 -20.45 -5.13
CA THR A 71 33.21 -19.21 -4.43
C THR A 71 33.31 -17.95 -5.29
N LYS A 72 34.41 -17.77 -6.04
CA LYS A 72 34.58 -16.60 -6.93
C LYS A 72 33.54 -16.58 -8.05
N THR A 73 33.30 -17.71 -8.69
CA THR A 73 32.32 -17.85 -9.77
C THR A 73 30.90 -17.61 -9.25
N LEU A 74 30.56 -18.17 -8.09
CA LEU A 74 29.26 -17.96 -7.43
C LEU A 74 29.02 -16.50 -7.04
N THR A 75 30.06 -15.79 -6.60
CA THR A 75 29.97 -14.37 -6.27
C THR A 75 29.66 -13.54 -7.51
N TRP A 76 30.36 -13.79 -8.63
CA TRP A 76 30.09 -13.09 -9.90
C TRP A 76 28.70 -13.40 -10.47
N VAL A 77 28.26 -14.66 -10.40
CA VAL A 77 26.91 -15.06 -10.80
C VAL A 77 25.85 -14.35 -9.95
N SER A 78 26.08 -14.19 -8.64
CA SER A 78 25.17 -13.48 -7.75
C SER A 78 25.11 -11.98 -8.05
N ILE A 79 26.27 -11.33 -8.31
CA ILE A 79 26.34 -9.92 -8.69
C ILE A 79 25.66 -9.68 -10.04
N LEU A 80 25.92 -10.53 -11.04
CA LEU A 80 25.31 -10.43 -12.36
C LEU A 80 23.80 -10.66 -12.29
N GLY A 81 23.35 -11.65 -11.52
CA GLY A 81 21.93 -11.89 -11.27
C GLY A 81 21.23 -10.69 -10.61
N PHE A 82 21.89 -10.05 -9.63
CA PHE A 82 21.37 -8.85 -8.97
C PHE A 82 21.28 -7.67 -9.95
N ALA A 83 22.29 -7.46 -10.80
CA ALA A 83 22.28 -6.41 -11.82
C ALA A 83 21.17 -6.62 -12.87
N ILE A 84 20.96 -7.86 -13.32
CA ILE A 84 19.88 -8.21 -14.26
C ILE A 84 18.51 -7.94 -13.63
N VAL A 85 18.31 -8.30 -12.36
CA VAL A 85 17.04 -8.02 -11.66
C VAL A 85 16.80 -6.52 -11.50
N LEU A 86 17.84 -5.74 -11.16
CA LEU A 86 17.71 -4.29 -11.07
C LEU A 86 17.38 -3.66 -12.43
N ALA A 87 18.04 -4.10 -13.49
CA ALA A 87 17.74 -3.66 -14.86
C ALA A 87 16.31 -4.05 -15.27
N TYR A 88 15.87 -5.26 -14.94
CA TYR A 88 14.50 -5.71 -15.22
C TYR A 88 13.45 -4.92 -14.43
N GLN A 89 13.74 -4.57 -13.17
CA GLN A 89 12.87 -3.71 -12.35
C GLN A 89 12.80 -2.26 -12.86
N ALA A 90 13.86 -1.76 -13.52
CA ALA A 90 13.84 -0.44 -14.14
C ALA A 90 12.98 -0.40 -15.42
N ILE A 91 12.77 -1.55 -16.07
CA ILE A 91 12.11 -1.64 -17.38
C ILE A 91 10.67 -2.19 -17.27
N SER A 92 10.37 -3.06 -16.29
CA SER A 92 9.07 -3.73 -16.20
C SER A 92 8.03 -2.92 -15.40
N PRO A 93 6.78 -2.83 -15.88
CA PRO A 93 5.70 -2.20 -15.14
C PRO A 93 5.42 -2.96 -13.83
N PRO A 94 5.08 -2.24 -12.74
CA PRO A 94 4.99 -2.80 -11.40
C PRO A 94 3.81 -3.76 -11.25
N GLY A 95 4.05 -5.06 -11.43
CA GLY A 95 3.20 -6.13 -10.89
C GLY A 95 3.64 -6.46 -9.46
N PHE A 96 2.85 -6.07 -8.46
CA PHE A 96 3.21 -6.08 -7.02
C PHE A 96 3.66 -7.46 -6.48
N VAL A 97 3.10 -8.56 -7.02
CA VAL A 97 3.35 -9.91 -6.49
C VAL A 97 4.64 -10.53 -7.05
N LYS A 98 4.93 -10.36 -8.35
CA LYS A 98 6.11 -10.96 -9.00
C LYS A 98 7.42 -10.28 -8.58
N THR A 99 7.38 -8.97 -8.36
CA THR A 99 8.56 -8.18 -7.94
C THR A 99 8.96 -8.46 -6.48
N THR A 100 8.01 -8.80 -5.62
CA THR A 100 8.28 -9.10 -4.20
C THR A 100 9.02 -10.41 -4.00
N ILE A 101 8.67 -11.47 -4.75
CA ILE A 101 9.33 -12.79 -4.65
C ILE A 101 10.81 -12.69 -5.06
N ILE A 102 11.09 -11.98 -6.17
CA ILE A 102 12.46 -11.79 -6.66
C ILE A 102 13.32 -11.02 -5.62
N ARG A 103 12.74 -10.04 -4.93
CA ARG A 103 13.43 -9.29 -3.86
C ARG A 103 13.78 -10.16 -2.66
N ILE A 104 12.88 -11.04 -2.24
CA ILE A 104 13.14 -11.99 -1.14
C ILE A 104 14.29 -12.93 -1.51
N ILE A 105 14.30 -13.46 -2.74
CA ILE A 105 15.38 -14.33 -3.23
C ILE A 105 16.72 -13.59 -3.16
N LEU A 106 16.81 -12.34 -3.64
CA LEU A 106 18.04 -11.57 -3.60
C LEU A 106 18.53 -11.26 -2.18
N ILE A 107 17.63 -10.99 -1.23
CA ILE A 107 17.98 -10.80 0.18
C ILE A 107 18.54 -12.09 0.77
N ILE A 108 17.90 -13.23 0.50
CA ILE A 108 18.38 -14.55 0.95
C ILE A 108 19.76 -14.86 0.34
N SER A 109 19.96 -14.58 -0.95
CA SER A 109 21.24 -14.78 -1.62
C SER A 109 22.36 -13.90 -1.05
N ALA A 110 22.08 -12.61 -0.85
CA ALA A 110 23.03 -11.67 -0.24
C ALA A 110 23.37 -12.10 1.19
N PHE A 111 22.37 -12.52 1.98
CA PHE A 111 22.56 -12.97 3.35
C PHE A 111 23.36 -14.28 3.43
N GLY A 112 23.12 -15.24 2.53
CA GLY A 112 23.92 -16.46 2.41
C GLY A 112 25.40 -16.17 2.11
N LEU A 113 25.67 -15.14 1.29
CA LEU A 113 27.03 -14.67 0.99
C LEU A 113 27.71 -14.04 2.22
N VAL A 114 26.96 -13.33 3.07
CA VAL A 114 27.46 -12.76 4.34
C VAL A 114 27.79 -13.85 5.36
N LEU A 115 26.98 -14.90 5.44
CA LEU A 115 27.19 -16.01 6.38
C LEU A 115 28.37 -16.91 6.00
N HIS A 116 28.84 -16.86 4.75
CA HIS A 116 29.96 -17.67 4.30
C HIS A 116 31.30 -17.14 4.87
N ARG A 117 31.67 -17.61 6.06
CA ARG A 117 32.81 -17.20 6.92
C ARG A 117 34.22 -17.23 6.31
N GLY A 118 34.40 -17.62 5.04
CA GLY A 118 35.71 -17.84 4.42
C GLY A 118 36.32 -16.66 3.62
N LEU A 119 35.62 -15.52 3.50
CA LEU A 119 36.07 -14.39 2.66
C LEU A 119 36.69 -13.27 3.51
N SER A 120 37.84 -12.73 3.06
CA SER A 120 38.74 -11.91 3.87
C SER A 120 38.05 -10.76 4.65
N PRO A 121 38.37 -10.59 5.95
CA PRO A 121 37.47 -10.02 6.94
C PRO A 121 37.26 -8.49 6.87
N THR A 122 38.13 -7.73 6.20
CA THR A 122 38.12 -6.26 6.33
C THR A 122 37.49 -5.54 5.13
N ARG A 123 37.73 -6.01 3.90
CA ARG A 123 37.21 -5.36 2.68
C ARG A 123 35.75 -5.71 2.41
N HIS A 124 35.35 -6.94 2.72
CA HIS A 124 34.00 -7.45 2.45
C HIS A 124 32.96 -6.91 3.44
N ARG A 125 33.33 -6.71 4.72
CA ARG A 125 32.45 -6.10 5.72
C ARG A 125 32.00 -4.69 5.33
N LYS A 126 32.90 -3.87 4.78
CA LYS A 126 32.57 -2.51 4.33
C LYS A 126 31.60 -2.52 3.14
N MET A 127 31.83 -3.40 2.17
CA MET A 127 30.92 -3.61 1.03
C MET A 127 29.51 -4.01 1.48
N ILE A 128 29.41 -4.95 2.42
CA ILE A 128 28.11 -5.42 2.92
C ILE A 128 27.33 -4.29 3.59
N VAL A 129 27.98 -3.51 4.46
CA VAL A 129 27.33 -2.37 5.14
C VAL A 129 26.83 -1.33 4.13
N ILE A 130 27.62 -1.04 3.09
CA ILE A 130 27.23 -0.09 2.04
C ILE A 130 26.01 -0.61 1.26
N VAL A 131 25.98 -1.89 0.88
CA VAL A 131 24.85 -2.49 0.15
C VAL A 131 23.58 -2.47 0.99
N PHE A 132 23.65 -2.85 2.27
CA PHE A 132 22.50 -2.80 3.17
C PHE A 132 22.01 -1.38 3.41
N ALA A 133 22.90 -0.41 3.58
CA ALA A 133 22.54 1.00 3.72
C ALA A 133 21.84 1.51 2.45
N LEU A 134 22.40 1.25 1.26
CA LEU A 134 21.77 1.62 -0.01
C LEU A 134 20.40 0.98 -0.18
N MET A 135 20.24 -0.30 0.17
CA MET A 135 18.95 -0.99 0.06
C MET A 135 17.93 -0.40 1.04
N TYR A 136 18.36 -0.05 2.27
CA TYR A 136 17.52 0.60 3.28
C TYR A 136 17.03 1.99 2.84
N PHE A 137 17.86 2.77 2.13
CA PHE A 137 17.48 4.09 1.63
C PHE A 137 16.65 4.03 0.34
N LEU A 138 16.97 3.12 -0.59
CA LEU A 138 16.28 3.03 -1.88
C LEU A 138 14.87 2.42 -1.76
N PHE A 139 14.66 1.50 -0.81
CA PHE A 139 13.37 0.85 -0.62
C PHE A 139 12.20 1.81 -0.32
N PRO A 140 12.28 2.70 0.70
CA PRO A 140 11.23 3.67 0.96
C PRO A 140 11.11 4.70 -0.17
N ALA A 141 12.23 5.10 -0.79
CA ALA A 141 12.19 6.04 -1.92
C ALA A 141 11.39 5.49 -3.11
N ILE A 142 11.52 4.20 -3.44
CA ILE A 142 10.75 3.55 -4.51
C ILE A 142 9.26 3.44 -4.14
N ILE A 143 8.93 3.15 -2.88
CA ILE A 143 7.53 3.09 -2.42
C ILE A 143 6.87 4.48 -2.45
N ILE A 144 7.59 5.49 -1.96
CA ILE A 144 7.12 6.88 -1.98
C ILE A 144 6.98 7.35 -3.42
N TYR A 145 7.97 7.09 -4.27
CA TYR A 145 7.92 7.43 -5.68
C TYR A 145 6.72 6.76 -6.36
N GLY A 146 6.47 5.46 -6.18
CA GLY A 146 5.32 4.77 -6.77
C GLY A 146 3.96 5.34 -6.32
N ARG A 147 3.86 5.80 -5.07
CA ARG A 147 2.65 6.48 -4.58
C ARG A 147 2.49 7.90 -5.12
N VAL A 148 3.58 8.66 -5.18
CA VAL A 148 3.57 10.07 -5.60
C VAL A 148 3.48 10.22 -7.12
N SER A 149 4.19 9.37 -7.87
CA SER A 149 4.11 9.33 -9.34
C SER A 149 2.73 8.93 -9.83
N GLY A 150 1.89 8.40 -8.94
CA GLY A 150 0.54 8.00 -9.27
C GLY A 150 0.57 6.93 -10.35
N GLN A 151 1.50 5.97 -10.30
CA GLN A 151 1.56 4.91 -11.29
C GLN A 151 0.35 3.95 -11.19
N ASP A 152 -0.40 4.01 -10.08
CA ASP A 152 -1.77 3.48 -9.95
C ASP A 152 -2.85 4.37 -10.61
N ARG A 153 -2.51 5.55 -11.15
CA ARG A 153 -3.46 6.44 -11.85
C ARG A 153 -3.81 5.95 -13.25
N ASP A 154 -2.97 5.12 -13.88
CA ASP A 154 -3.24 4.67 -15.25
C ASP A 154 -4.34 3.59 -15.29
N TYR A 155 -4.57 2.87 -14.19
CA TYR A 155 -5.77 2.06 -14.02
C TYR A 155 -6.84 2.86 -13.28
N ILE A 156 -7.54 3.73 -14.02
CA ILE A 156 -8.83 4.26 -13.56
C ILE A 156 -9.85 3.15 -13.80
N PRO A 157 -10.47 2.55 -12.77
CA PRO A 157 -11.55 1.60 -12.97
C PRO A 157 -12.62 2.21 -13.87
N ALA A 158 -13.23 1.41 -14.75
CA ALA A 158 -14.26 1.89 -15.67
C ALA A 158 -15.40 2.64 -14.93
N GLU A 159 -15.73 2.17 -13.73
CA GLU A 159 -16.67 2.82 -12.79
C GLU A 159 -16.28 4.27 -12.48
N ARG A 160 -15.01 4.50 -12.12
CA ARG A 160 -14.49 5.84 -11.82
C ARG A 160 -14.51 6.76 -13.04
N LYS A 161 -14.22 6.25 -14.24
CA LYS A 161 -14.32 7.05 -15.48
C LYS A 161 -15.78 7.45 -15.76
N SER A 162 -16.71 6.51 -15.58
CA SER A 162 -18.15 6.75 -15.71
C SER A 162 -18.65 7.80 -14.72
N TRP A 163 -18.18 7.72 -13.47
CA TRP A 163 -18.46 8.71 -12.43
C TRP A 163 -17.90 10.09 -12.77
N ASP A 164 -16.65 10.16 -13.22
CA ASP A 164 -15.97 11.39 -13.60
C ASP A 164 -16.69 12.10 -14.75
N GLU A 165 -17.18 11.35 -15.74
CA GLU A 165 -18.00 11.86 -16.85
C GLU A 165 -19.32 12.46 -16.33
N LEU A 166 -20.03 11.74 -15.44
CA LEU A 166 -21.28 12.23 -14.86
C LEU A 166 -21.06 13.52 -14.08
N VAL A 167 -20.06 13.55 -13.21
CA VAL A 167 -19.72 14.71 -12.36
C VAL A 167 -19.35 15.93 -13.21
N ALA A 168 -18.56 15.73 -14.27
CA ALA A 168 -18.21 16.81 -15.20
C ALA A 168 -19.45 17.35 -15.91
N TRP A 169 -20.33 16.48 -16.40
CA TRP A 169 -21.58 16.88 -17.03
C TRP A 169 -22.50 17.65 -16.07
N VAL A 170 -22.67 17.19 -14.82
CA VAL A 170 -23.49 17.90 -13.82
C VAL A 170 -22.92 19.28 -13.53
N ARG A 171 -21.59 19.40 -13.42
CA ARG A 171 -20.92 20.67 -13.15
C ARG A 171 -21.26 21.73 -14.20
N ASP A 172 -21.24 21.34 -15.46
CA ASP A 172 -21.44 22.21 -16.62
C ASP A 172 -22.93 22.42 -16.97
N SER A 173 -23.83 21.67 -16.34
CA SER A 173 -25.28 21.80 -16.52
C SER A 173 -25.92 22.94 -15.70
N ASP A 174 -27.06 23.46 -16.15
CA ASP A 174 -27.87 24.45 -15.43
C ASP A 174 -28.76 23.85 -14.32
N LEU A 175 -28.45 22.63 -13.85
CA LEU A 175 -29.21 21.97 -12.80
C LEU A 175 -28.96 22.66 -11.44
N HIS A 176 -30.04 23.02 -10.76
CA HIS A 176 -30.01 23.67 -9.45
C HIS A 176 -30.88 22.94 -8.44
N GLY A 177 -30.33 22.69 -7.26
CA GLY A 177 -31.01 22.01 -6.16
C GLY A 177 -30.15 20.93 -5.53
N THR A 178 -30.77 20.17 -4.65
CA THR A 178 -30.11 19.10 -3.90
C THR A 178 -30.11 17.80 -4.69
N PHE A 179 -28.97 17.12 -4.69
CA PHE A 179 -28.77 15.81 -5.30
C PHE A 179 -28.77 14.72 -4.23
N LEU A 180 -29.55 13.66 -4.44
CA LEU A 180 -29.40 12.40 -3.73
C LEU A 180 -28.43 11.51 -4.51
N ILE A 181 -27.36 11.07 -3.86
CA ILE A 181 -26.31 10.24 -4.46
C ILE A 181 -26.08 8.98 -3.60
N PRO A 182 -25.68 7.85 -4.18
CA PRO A 182 -25.38 6.65 -3.42
C PRO A 182 -24.15 6.88 -2.53
N LEU A 183 -24.16 6.34 -1.32
CA LEU A 183 -23.01 6.48 -0.41
C LEU A 183 -21.85 5.59 -0.86
N GLY A 184 -20.65 6.17 -0.98
CA GLY A 184 -19.42 5.44 -1.32
C GLY A 184 -18.25 6.40 -1.56
N ASP A 185 -17.04 5.85 -1.65
CA ASP A 185 -15.80 6.63 -1.73
C ASP A 185 -15.75 7.60 -2.93
N GLU A 186 -16.50 7.30 -4.00
CA GLU A 186 -16.60 8.14 -5.19
C GLU A 186 -17.55 9.34 -4.98
N ALA A 187 -18.59 9.16 -4.17
CA ALA A 187 -19.63 10.14 -3.86
C ALA A 187 -19.16 11.24 -2.91
N ASP A 188 -18.21 10.88 -2.03
CA ASP A 188 -17.55 11.72 -1.04
C ASP A 188 -16.90 13.01 -1.58
N LEU A 189 -16.63 13.08 -2.89
CA LEU A 189 -16.07 14.27 -3.55
C LEU A 189 -17.04 14.92 -4.55
N PHE A 190 -18.28 14.43 -4.65
CA PHE A 190 -19.26 14.93 -5.61
C PHE A 190 -19.52 16.43 -5.41
N GLN A 191 -19.83 16.85 -4.17
CA GLN A 191 -20.14 18.24 -3.86
C GLN A 191 -19.00 19.19 -4.27
N LEU A 192 -17.76 18.81 -3.97
CA LEU A 192 -16.58 19.59 -4.32
C LEU A 192 -16.34 19.67 -5.83
N ARG A 193 -16.49 18.55 -6.54
CA ARG A 193 -16.18 18.45 -7.97
C ARG A 193 -17.28 19.01 -8.87
N ALA A 194 -18.53 18.67 -8.58
CA ALA A 194 -19.71 19.13 -9.30
C ALA A 194 -20.13 20.56 -8.92
N ARG A 195 -19.68 21.06 -7.76
CA ARG A 195 -20.13 22.35 -7.20
C ARG A 195 -21.65 22.41 -7.08
N ARG A 196 -22.25 21.34 -6.55
CA ARG A 196 -23.70 21.23 -6.32
C ARG A 196 -23.95 20.70 -4.91
N SER A 197 -25.05 21.12 -4.31
CA SER A 197 -25.49 20.64 -3.00
C SER A 197 -25.90 19.18 -3.07
N VAL A 198 -25.46 18.39 -2.09
CA VAL A 198 -25.86 16.99 -1.91
C VAL A 198 -26.72 16.87 -0.66
N TRP A 199 -27.65 15.92 -0.66
CA TRP A 199 -28.55 15.68 0.48
C TRP A 199 -27.79 15.26 1.74
N VAL A 200 -26.80 14.39 1.55
CA VAL A 200 -25.92 13.88 2.59
C VAL A 200 -24.62 13.37 1.95
N ASP A 201 -23.52 13.57 2.67
CA ASP A 201 -22.19 13.05 2.34
C ASP A 201 -21.53 12.57 3.66
N ARG A 202 -20.79 11.46 3.63
CA ARG A 202 -20.10 10.93 4.81
C ARG A 202 -19.07 11.93 5.34
N ASN A 203 -18.43 12.69 4.47
CA ASN A 203 -17.42 13.68 4.86
C ASN A 203 -18.02 14.91 5.53
N GLN A 204 -19.33 15.16 5.37
CA GLN A 204 -20.01 16.20 6.15
C GLN A 204 -20.02 15.90 7.65
N GLY A 205 -19.68 14.67 8.08
CA GLY A 205 -19.45 14.35 9.49
C GLY A 205 -18.34 15.20 10.13
N ALA A 206 -17.39 15.71 9.36
CA ALA A 206 -16.42 16.68 9.87
C ALA A 206 -17.11 17.95 10.39
N ALA A 207 -18.21 18.40 9.73
CA ALA A 207 -18.96 19.60 10.11
C ALA A 207 -19.49 19.53 11.56
N VAL A 208 -19.71 18.32 12.08
CA VAL A 208 -20.18 18.07 13.46
C VAL A 208 -19.24 18.67 14.50
N MET A 209 -17.93 18.74 14.23
CA MET A 209 -16.98 19.35 15.16
C MET A 209 -17.23 20.85 15.38
N TRP A 210 -17.80 21.54 14.38
CA TRP A 210 -18.12 22.96 14.46
C TRP A 210 -19.58 23.24 14.81
N SER A 211 -20.49 22.29 14.53
CA SER A 211 -21.91 22.40 14.86
C SER A 211 -22.45 21.07 15.39
N PRO A 212 -22.27 20.76 16.69
CA PRO A 212 -22.64 19.46 17.25
C PRO A 212 -24.13 19.10 17.09
N SER A 213 -25.03 20.09 17.09
CA SER A 213 -26.48 19.87 16.86
C SER A 213 -26.80 19.34 15.46
N PHE A 214 -25.88 19.44 14.49
CA PHE A 214 -26.04 18.88 13.15
C PHE A 214 -25.83 17.36 13.12
N HIS A 215 -25.18 16.79 14.14
CA HIS A 215 -24.85 15.36 14.21
C HIS A 215 -26.07 14.47 13.99
N ASP A 216 -27.16 14.72 14.72
CA ASP A 216 -28.32 13.82 14.71
C ASP A 216 -29.00 13.83 13.33
N GLN A 217 -29.11 15.01 12.71
CA GLN A 217 -29.64 15.15 11.36
C GLN A 217 -28.75 14.45 10.33
N TRP A 218 -27.43 14.67 10.40
CA TRP A 218 -26.48 14.05 9.47
C TRP A 218 -26.45 12.53 9.61
N MET A 219 -26.33 12.03 10.83
CA MET A 219 -26.25 10.60 11.12
C MET A 219 -27.54 9.88 10.72
N GLN A 220 -28.71 10.49 10.98
CA GLN A 220 -29.99 9.96 10.52
C GLN A 220 -30.04 9.85 9.00
N ARG A 221 -29.67 10.91 8.26
CA ARG A 221 -29.66 10.88 6.78
C ARG A 221 -28.69 9.84 6.23
N VAL A 222 -27.49 9.71 6.82
CA VAL A 222 -26.52 8.68 6.42
C VAL A 222 -27.11 7.29 6.63
N ALA A 223 -27.74 7.04 7.79
CA ALA A 223 -28.39 5.76 8.07
C ALA A 223 -29.52 5.45 7.08
N GLU A 224 -30.41 6.41 6.84
CA GLU A 224 -31.52 6.26 5.88
C GLU A 224 -31.01 5.97 4.47
N VAL A 225 -30.06 6.75 3.95
CA VAL A 225 -29.53 6.56 2.59
C VAL A 225 -28.73 5.25 2.47
N SER A 226 -28.09 4.78 3.56
CA SER A 226 -27.34 3.51 3.55
C SER A 226 -28.22 2.26 3.37
N THR A 227 -29.52 2.38 3.67
CA THR A 227 -30.49 1.29 3.48
C THR A 227 -31.11 1.23 2.09
N LEU A 228 -30.82 2.21 1.22
CA LEU A 228 -31.37 2.25 -0.14
C LEU A 228 -30.53 1.33 -1.04
N HIS A 229 -31.16 0.32 -1.61
CA HIS A 229 -30.46 -0.69 -2.42
C HIS A 229 -30.94 -0.73 -3.88
N SER A 230 -32.18 -0.30 -4.15
CA SER A 230 -32.78 -0.30 -5.48
C SER A 230 -32.99 1.11 -6.05
N PRO A 231 -33.03 1.26 -7.38
CA PRO A 231 -33.43 2.51 -8.04
C PRO A 231 -34.76 3.08 -7.51
N GLU A 232 -35.72 2.22 -7.24
CA GLU A 232 -37.03 2.55 -6.71
C GLU A 232 -36.94 3.12 -5.29
N ASP A 233 -36.10 2.56 -4.43
CA ASP A 233 -35.87 3.08 -3.06
C ASP A 233 -35.33 4.50 -3.11
N PHE A 234 -34.35 4.75 -3.97
CA PHE A 234 -33.75 6.07 -4.15
C PHE A 234 -34.77 7.11 -4.63
N VAL A 235 -35.59 6.76 -5.62
CA VAL A 235 -36.64 7.65 -6.13
C VAL A 235 -37.73 7.89 -5.08
N ALA A 236 -38.19 6.85 -4.39
CA ALA A 236 -39.21 6.97 -3.34
C ALA A 236 -38.71 7.83 -2.17
N TYR A 237 -37.47 7.62 -1.74
CA TYR A 237 -36.83 8.41 -0.69
C TYR A 237 -36.66 9.87 -1.10
N ALA A 238 -36.21 10.13 -2.32
CA ALA A 238 -36.07 11.47 -2.85
C ALA A 238 -37.41 12.20 -2.96
N LYS A 239 -38.47 11.54 -3.44
CA LYS A 239 -39.84 12.08 -3.45
C LYS A 239 -40.33 12.45 -2.05
N LYS A 240 -40.17 11.54 -1.09
CA LYS A 240 -40.57 11.76 0.31
C LYS A 240 -39.87 12.99 0.92
N ASN A 241 -38.63 13.27 0.53
CA ASN A 241 -37.81 14.34 1.09
C ASN A 241 -37.72 15.60 0.19
N GLY A 242 -38.50 15.67 -0.90
CA GLY A 242 -38.49 16.81 -1.81
C GLY A 242 -37.14 17.03 -2.53
N ILE A 243 -36.40 15.96 -2.80
CA ILE A 243 -35.11 16.00 -3.50
C ILE A 243 -35.36 15.84 -5.00
N ARG A 244 -34.95 16.82 -5.80
CA ARG A 244 -35.27 16.86 -7.24
C ARG A 244 -34.41 15.93 -8.10
N TYR A 245 -33.17 15.70 -7.73
CA TYR A 245 -32.21 14.93 -8.54
C TYR A 245 -31.70 13.71 -7.80
N VAL A 246 -31.63 12.60 -8.52
CA VAL A 246 -31.21 11.30 -7.98
C VAL A 246 -30.19 10.68 -8.90
N VAL A 247 -29.03 10.32 -8.36
CA VAL A 247 -28.01 9.52 -9.04
C VAL A 247 -28.15 8.07 -8.57
N ILE A 248 -28.14 7.13 -9.51
CA ILE A 248 -28.34 5.70 -9.24
C ILE A 248 -27.22 4.92 -9.95
N LYS A 249 -26.70 3.86 -9.30
CA LYS A 249 -25.76 2.92 -9.94
C LYS A 249 -26.51 2.09 -11.00
N SER A 250 -25.96 2.06 -12.21
CA SER A 250 -26.60 1.55 -13.43
C SER A 250 -25.90 0.28 -13.92
N ASP A 251 -25.74 -0.70 -13.05
CA ASP A 251 -25.17 -1.99 -13.43
C ASP A 251 -26.09 -2.73 -14.43
N ALA A 252 -27.40 -2.44 -14.35
CA ALA A 252 -28.44 -2.78 -15.33
C ALA A 252 -29.73 -1.94 -15.14
N ALA A 253 -29.69 -0.91 -14.30
CA ALA A 253 -30.88 -0.19 -13.86
C ALA A 253 -31.34 0.86 -14.87
N GLU A 254 -32.64 0.86 -15.20
CA GLU A 254 -33.28 1.95 -15.90
C GLU A 254 -33.79 3.00 -14.92
N CYS A 255 -33.97 4.24 -15.40
CA CYS A 255 -34.62 5.26 -14.60
C CYS A 255 -36.09 4.84 -14.34
N PRO A 256 -36.57 4.79 -13.09
CA PRO A 256 -37.96 4.42 -12.82
C PRO A 256 -38.93 5.32 -13.60
N THR A 257 -40.05 4.76 -14.09
CA THR A 257 -41.04 5.44 -14.96
C THR A 257 -41.60 6.74 -14.41
N SER A 258 -41.48 6.95 -13.09
CA SER A 258 -41.94 8.14 -12.39
C SER A 258 -40.91 9.28 -12.34
N CYS A 259 -39.81 9.16 -13.10
CA CYS A 259 -38.72 10.11 -13.23
C CYS A 259 -38.33 10.31 -14.70
N ARG A 260 -37.74 11.46 -14.99
CA ARG A 260 -37.15 11.77 -16.29
C ARG A 260 -35.64 11.53 -16.27
N LEU A 261 -35.14 10.66 -17.16
CA LEU A 261 -33.70 10.46 -17.35
C LEU A 261 -33.06 11.74 -17.91
N LEU A 262 -32.00 12.24 -17.25
CA LEU A 262 -31.23 13.41 -17.71
C LEU A 262 -29.90 13.01 -18.34
N LYS A 263 -29.17 12.08 -17.74
CA LYS A 263 -27.86 11.61 -18.20
C LYS A 263 -27.67 10.15 -17.85
N SER A 264 -27.11 9.39 -18.77
CA SER A 264 -26.67 8.01 -18.56
C SER A 264 -25.19 7.89 -18.90
N THR A 265 -24.50 7.08 -18.11
CA THR A 265 -23.10 6.67 -18.26
C THR A 265 -23.04 5.16 -18.05
N THR A 266 -21.89 4.52 -18.28
CA THR A 266 -21.76 3.05 -18.19
C THR A 266 -22.21 2.46 -16.84
N HIS A 267 -21.95 3.16 -15.74
CA HIS A 267 -22.21 2.68 -14.37
C HIS A 267 -23.15 3.57 -13.58
N TYR A 268 -23.62 4.69 -14.13
CA TYR A 268 -24.47 5.64 -13.40
C TYR A 268 -25.51 6.29 -14.30
N ILE A 269 -26.71 6.47 -13.74
CA ILE A 269 -27.78 7.29 -14.32
C ILE A 269 -28.14 8.44 -13.39
N LEU A 270 -28.49 9.57 -13.97
CA LEU A 270 -29.03 10.73 -13.29
C LEU A 270 -30.48 10.93 -13.75
N CYS A 271 -31.38 10.89 -12.77
CA CYS A 271 -32.81 11.06 -12.94
C CYS A 271 -33.28 12.36 -12.28
N MET A 272 -34.28 12.99 -12.88
CA MET A 272 -35.04 14.09 -12.31
C MET A 272 -36.41 13.59 -11.88
N ILE A 273 -36.82 13.93 -10.67
CA ILE A 273 -38.18 13.67 -10.18
C ILE A 273 -39.10 14.74 -10.75
N ASP A 274 -40.18 14.30 -11.41
CA ASP A 274 -41.23 15.20 -11.89
C ASP A 274 -42.19 15.53 -10.73
N ASP A 275 -42.39 16.82 -10.47
CA ASP A 275 -43.23 17.35 -9.38
C ASP A 275 -44.75 17.25 -9.66
N ARG A 276 -45.20 16.25 -10.45
CA ARG A 276 -46.63 16.13 -10.85
C ARG A 276 -47.56 15.73 -9.71
#